data_AF-A0A4Q2DCY4-F1
#
_entry.id   AF-A0A4Q2DCY4-F1
#
_cell.length_a   1.000
_cell.length_b   1.000
_cell.length_c   1.000
_cell.angle_alpha   90.00
_cell.angle_beta   90.00
_cell.angle_gamma   90.00
#
_symmetry.space_group_name_H-M   'P 1'
#
loop_
_entity.id
_entity.type
_entity.pdbx_description
1 polymer ?
#
loop_
_entity_poly.entity_id
_entity_poly.type
_entity_poly.pdbx_seq_one_letter_code
_entity_poly.pdbx_strand_id
1 'polypeptide(L)'
;MDQDLIKLVNKLQDTFSNLGGELDMPQLVVVGSQSAGKSSVLETIVGRDFLPRGQGIVTRRPLVLQLIHTPAPSEPSPNAPPYTEWGQFLHIDKRFTDFNEIRKEIEQETFRVAGQNKGVSKLPISLRIYSPNVLDLTLVDLPGLTKIPVGDQPSDIERQIRNLVLEYISKPNSVILAVSAANVDLANSEALKLARSVDPQGRRTIGILTKLDLMDAGTNALDILTGRVYQLKLGFIGVVNRSQQDIITEKSLTDALDSETEYFRNHPAYRNIAHKNGTKYLAKTLNTVA
;
A
#
# COMPACT_ATOMS: atom_id res chain seq x y z
N MET A 1 21.57 11.34 1.00
CA MET A 1 20.14 11.52 0.74
C MET A 1 19.37 11.18 2.00
N ASP A 2 18.86 12.15 2.73
CA ASP A 2 19.55 13.25 3.38
C ASP A 2 18.76 13.39 4.68
N GLN A 3 19.36 13.08 5.82
CA GLN A 3 18.70 13.30 7.12
C GLN A 3 18.22 14.75 7.25
N ASP A 4 18.84 15.66 6.49
CA ASP A 4 18.47 17.06 6.38
C ASP A 4 17.14 17.27 5.63
N LEU A 5 16.80 16.43 4.65
CA LEU A 5 15.53 16.53 3.92
C LEU A 5 14.35 16.04 4.78
N ILE A 6 14.55 14.96 5.53
CA ILE A 6 13.58 14.47 6.51
C ILE A 6 13.37 15.50 7.63
N LYS A 7 14.45 16.09 8.16
CA LYS A 7 14.35 17.18 9.15
C LYS A 7 13.65 18.42 8.59
N LEU A 8 13.89 18.75 7.33
CA LEU A 8 13.28 19.92 6.68
C LEU A 8 11.78 19.71 6.43
N VAL A 9 11.39 18.52 5.95
CA VAL A 9 9.98 18.14 5.75
C VAL A 9 9.23 18.13 7.07
N ASN A 10 9.82 17.54 8.14
CA ASN A 10 9.18 17.52 9.45
C ASN A 10 9.08 18.91 10.05
N LYS A 11 10.11 19.75 9.87
CA LYS A 11 10.07 21.16 10.28
C LYS A 11 9.04 21.96 9.49
N LEU A 12 8.87 21.72 8.20
CA LEU A 12 7.82 22.34 7.38
C LEU A 12 6.44 21.87 7.83
N GLN A 13 6.23 20.57 8.06
CA GLN A 13 4.98 20.02 8.59
C GLN A 13 4.60 20.64 9.93
N ASP A 14 5.56 20.77 10.85
CA ASP A 14 5.36 21.43 12.16
C ASP A 14 5.00 22.90 11.98
N THR A 15 5.69 23.61 11.07
CA THR A 15 5.45 25.04 10.83
C THR A 15 4.08 25.28 10.20
N PHE A 16 3.65 24.45 9.26
CA PHE A 16 2.35 24.56 8.60
C PHE A 16 1.18 24.14 9.52
N SER A 17 1.38 23.11 10.34
CA SER A 17 0.42 22.71 11.39
C SER A 17 0.19 23.84 12.39
N ASN A 18 1.24 24.57 12.77
CA ASN A 18 1.17 25.74 13.64
C ASN A 18 0.53 26.98 12.99
N LEU A 19 0.48 27.04 11.66
CA LEU A 19 -0.09 28.14 10.87
C LEU A 19 -1.53 27.85 10.40
N GLY A 20 -2.11 26.70 10.76
CA GLY A 20 -3.46 26.31 10.34
C GLY A 20 -3.59 25.99 8.85
N GLY A 21 -2.47 25.81 8.14
CA GLY A 21 -2.45 25.39 6.75
C GLY A 21 -2.28 23.87 6.66
N GLU A 22 -3.20 23.19 5.96
CA GLU A 22 -2.96 21.80 5.55
C GLU A 22 -1.86 21.79 4.49
N LEU A 23 -0.66 21.37 4.87
CA LEU A 23 0.36 21.01 3.90
C LEU A 23 -0.14 19.72 3.23
N ASP A 24 -0.60 19.85 1.98
CA ASP A 24 -1.13 18.74 1.20
C ASP A 24 0.06 17.81 0.86
N MET A 25 0.35 16.86 1.75
CA MET A 25 1.40 15.87 1.53
C MET A 25 0.97 14.98 0.37
N PRO A 26 1.88 14.65 -0.58
CA PRO A 26 1.55 13.79 -1.70
C PRO A 26 1.02 12.45 -1.19
N GLN A 27 -0.20 12.10 -1.60
CA GLN A 27 -0.86 10.88 -1.16
C GLN A 27 -0.48 9.72 -2.07
N LEU A 28 -0.03 8.61 -1.50
CA LEU A 28 0.21 7.36 -2.20
C LEU A 28 -1.09 6.56 -2.28
N VAL A 29 -1.77 6.59 -3.41
CA VAL A 29 -3.09 5.94 -3.59
C VAL A 29 -2.92 4.57 -4.22
N VAL A 30 -3.28 3.51 -3.50
CA VAL A 30 -3.17 2.13 -3.97
C VAL A 30 -4.40 1.74 -4.78
N VAL A 31 -4.18 1.40 -6.05
CA VAL A 31 -5.24 0.98 -6.98
C VAL A 31 -4.91 -0.39 -7.56
N GLY A 32 -5.90 -1.27 -7.61
CA GLY A 32 -5.68 -2.66 -8.01
C GLY A 32 -6.97 -3.47 -7.97
N SER A 33 -7.09 -4.44 -8.85
CA SER A 33 -8.18 -5.42 -8.80
C SER A 33 -8.26 -6.12 -7.43
N GLN A 34 -9.41 -6.69 -7.12
CA GLN A 34 -9.53 -7.58 -5.97
C GLN A 34 -8.45 -8.68 -6.07
N SER A 35 -7.82 -9.00 -4.94
CA SER A 35 -6.76 -10.02 -4.84
C SER A 35 -5.47 -9.73 -5.62
N ALA A 36 -5.28 -8.51 -6.15
CA ALA A 36 -4.02 -8.10 -6.79
C ALA A 36 -2.84 -7.95 -5.81
N GLY A 37 -3.06 -8.06 -4.50
CA GLY A 37 -2.00 -7.94 -3.48
C GLY A 37 -1.82 -6.52 -2.91
N LYS A 38 -2.82 -5.64 -3.03
CA LYS A 38 -2.79 -4.26 -2.47
C LYS A 38 -2.44 -4.23 -0.98
N SER A 39 -3.21 -4.95 -0.17
CA SER A 39 -3.02 -4.99 1.29
C SER A 39 -1.66 -5.58 1.66
N SER A 40 -1.20 -6.62 0.94
CA SER A 40 0.15 -7.17 1.14
C SER A 40 1.23 -6.14 0.86
N VAL A 41 1.12 -5.35 -0.23
CA VAL A 41 2.08 -4.28 -0.54
C VAL A 41 2.12 -3.25 0.59
N LEU A 42 0.96 -2.84 1.11
CA LEU A 42 0.88 -1.90 2.23
C LEU A 42 1.51 -2.46 3.51
N GLU A 43 1.17 -3.68 3.90
CA GLU A 43 1.71 -4.31 5.10
C GLU A 43 3.23 -4.50 5.02
N THR A 44 3.77 -4.82 3.84
CA THR A 44 5.22 -4.93 3.66
C THR A 44 5.91 -3.55 3.72
N ILE A 45 5.26 -2.47 3.27
CA ILE A 45 5.77 -1.10 3.44
C ILE A 45 5.81 -0.70 4.93
N VAL A 46 4.78 -1.06 5.69
CA VAL A 46 4.70 -0.76 7.13
C VAL A 46 5.58 -1.70 7.98
N GLY A 47 5.84 -2.91 7.49
CA GLY A 47 6.57 -3.93 8.25
C GLY A 47 5.72 -4.60 9.34
N ARG A 48 4.38 -4.51 9.27
CA ARG A 48 3.45 -5.11 10.24
C ARG A 48 2.21 -5.67 9.55
N ASP A 49 1.64 -6.71 10.15
CA ASP A 49 0.36 -7.28 9.77
C ASP A 49 -0.77 -6.58 10.53
N PHE A 50 -1.58 -5.77 9.84
CA PHE A 50 -2.66 -4.99 10.48
C PHE A 50 -3.86 -4.76 9.58
N LEU A 51 -3.75 -5.07 8.28
CA LEU A 51 -4.89 -4.99 7.40
C LEU A 51 -5.72 -6.26 7.55
N PRO A 52 -7.06 -6.16 7.44
CA PRO A 52 -7.91 -7.33 7.40
C PRO A 52 -7.56 -8.22 6.20
N ARG A 53 -7.74 -9.53 6.35
CA ARG A 53 -7.51 -10.52 5.29
C ARG A 53 -8.72 -11.47 5.23
N GLY A 54 -9.17 -11.82 4.03
CA GLY A 54 -10.32 -12.69 3.86
C GLY A 54 -10.71 -12.94 2.41
N GLN A 55 -11.69 -13.83 2.21
CA GLN A 55 -12.31 -14.05 0.91
C GLN A 55 -13.37 -12.98 0.63
N GLY A 56 -13.48 -12.53 -0.63
CA GLY A 56 -14.40 -11.44 -1.02
C GLY A 56 -13.77 -10.05 -0.98
N ILE A 57 -14.59 -8.99 -1.01
CA ILE A 57 -14.13 -7.61 -0.86
C ILE A 57 -13.82 -7.35 0.62
N VAL A 58 -12.53 -7.34 0.93
CA VAL A 58 -12.02 -7.14 2.29
C VAL A 58 -12.07 -5.66 2.67
N THR A 59 -11.43 -4.80 1.87
CA THR A 59 -11.47 -3.34 2.03
C THR A 59 -12.79 -2.80 1.47
N ARG A 60 -13.74 -2.44 2.34
CA ARG A 60 -15.05 -1.85 1.96
C ARG A 60 -15.18 -0.35 2.24
N ARG A 61 -14.18 0.22 2.90
CA ARG A 61 -14.03 1.66 3.17
C ARG A 61 -12.61 2.06 2.79
N PRO A 62 -12.36 3.27 2.25
CA PRO A 62 -11.01 3.78 2.12
C PRO A 62 -10.30 3.77 3.48
N LEU A 63 -9.06 3.30 3.52
CA LEU A 63 -8.21 3.44 4.69
C LEU A 63 -7.15 4.50 4.38
N VAL A 64 -7.22 5.63 5.07
CA VAL A 64 -6.18 6.67 5.04
C VAL A 64 -5.20 6.37 6.15
N LEU A 65 -4.04 5.85 5.75
CA LEU A 65 -2.97 5.44 6.63
C LEU A 65 -1.85 6.48 6.63
N GLN A 66 -1.60 7.09 7.77
CA GLN A 66 -0.48 8.00 7.99
C GLN A 66 0.61 7.29 8.77
N LEU A 67 1.76 7.10 8.17
CA LEU A 67 2.96 6.61 8.83
C LEU A 67 3.72 7.82 9.36
N ILE A 68 4.09 7.77 10.64
CA ILE A 68 4.79 8.85 11.33
C ILE A 68 6.08 8.25 11.91
N HIS A 69 7.21 8.76 11.45
CA HIS A 69 8.52 8.37 11.92
C HIS A 69 8.77 8.92 13.32
N THR A 70 8.88 8.04 14.30
CA THR A 70 9.24 8.41 15.68
C THR A 70 10.64 7.88 15.99
N PRO A 71 11.68 8.73 16.05
CA PRO A 71 13.05 8.26 16.26
C PRO A 71 13.18 7.52 17.59
N ALA A 72 13.94 6.43 17.59
CA ALA A 72 14.22 5.68 18.80
C ALA A 72 14.98 6.58 19.80
N PRO A 73 14.63 6.55 21.11
CA PRO A 73 15.36 7.31 22.12
C PRO A 73 16.85 6.92 22.10
N SER A 74 17.74 7.91 22.01
CA SER A 74 19.19 7.70 21.97
C SER A 74 19.78 7.12 23.26
N GLU A 75 19.03 7.17 24.35
CA GLU A 75 19.37 6.52 25.62
C GLU A 75 18.19 5.69 26.12
N PRO A 76 18.42 4.45 26.59
CA PRO A 76 17.39 3.66 27.25
C PRO A 76 17.02 4.34 28.57
N SER A 77 15.98 5.19 28.54
CA SER A 77 15.40 5.72 29.76
C SER A 77 14.75 4.56 30.53
N PRO A 78 14.99 4.41 31.84
CA PRO A 78 14.30 3.43 32.67
C PRO A 78 12.77 3.67 32.72
N ASN A 79 12.30 4.85 32.29
CA ASN A 79 10.89 5.21 32.15
C ASN A 79 10.40 5.23 30.69
N ALA A 80 11.20 4.76 29.73
CA ALA A 80 10.74 4.64 28.35
C ALA A 80 9.58 3.63 28.30
N PRO A 81 8.48 3.94 27.58
CA PRO A 81 7.41 2.98 27.40
C PRO A 81 7.97 1.69 26.78
N PRO A 82 7.47 0.51 27.20
CA PRO A 82 7.96 -0.78 26.69
C PRO A 82 7.70 -0.98 25.18
N TYR A 83 6.95 -0.07 24.56
CA TYR A 83 6.57 -0.11 23.15
C TYR A 83 7.10 1.12 22.41
N THR A 84 7.85 0.89 21.33
CA THR A 84 8.33 1.92 20.41
C THR A 84 7.38 2.20 19.26
N GLU A 85 6.36 1.35 19.08
CA GLU A 85 5.41 1.41 17.97
C GLU A 85 3.98 1.35 18.47
N TRP A 86 3.11 2.17 17.90
CA TRP A 86 1.68 2.18 18.22
C TRP A 86 0.86 2.79 17.08
N GLY A 87 -0.42 2.45 17.02
CA GLY A 87 -1.40 3.07 16.13
C GLY A 87 -2.45 3.86 16.89
N GLN A 88 -3.06 4.84 16.23
CA GLN A 88 -4.23 5.56 16.74
C GLN A 88 -5.17 5.88 15.59
N PHE A 89 -6.43 5.57 15.78
CA PHE A 89 -7.48 5.95 14.86
C PHE A 89 -8.00 7.34 15.20
N LEU A 90 -8.43 8.08 14.19
CA LEU A 90 -8.98 9.42 14.40
C LEU A 90 -10.31 9.39 15.19
N HIS A 91 -11.08 8.30 15.10
CA HIS A 91 -12.39 8.17 15.71
C HIS A 91 -12.37 7.66 17.17
N ILE A 92 -11.19 7.32 17.71
CA ILE A 92 -11.05 6.84 19.08
C ILE A 92 -9.76 7.38 19.71
N ASP A 93 -9.89 8.01 20.87
CA ASP A 93 -8.75 8.49 21.64
C ASP A 93 -8.10 7.36 22.45
N LYS A 94 -7.61 6.34 21.74
CA LYS A 94 -6.91 5.17 22.30
C LYS A 94 -5.66 4.89 21.49
N ARG A 95 -4.55 4.62 22.19
CA ARG A 95 -3.33 4.08 21.58
C ARG A 95 -3.42 2.56 21.50
N PHE A 96 -3.16 2.03 20.32
CA PHE A 96 -3.13 0.60 20.03
C PHE A 96 -1.68 0.15 19.90
N THR A 97 -1.19 -0.65 20.85
CA THR A 97 0.16 -1.23 20.80
C THR A 97 0.18 -2.61 20.17
N ASP A 98 -0.98 -3.29 20.10
CA ASP A 98 -1.16 -4.55 19.38
C ASP A 98 -1.79 -4.30 18.00
N PHE A 99 -1.06 -4.64 16.93
CA PHE A 99 -1.53 -4.48 15.55
C PHE A 99 -2.68 -5.44 15.21
N ASN A 100 -2.89 -6.52 15.98
CA ASN A 100 -4.08 -7.33 15.86
C ASN A 100 -5.33 -6.61 16.37
N GLU A 101 -5.21 -5.75 17.39
CA GLU A 101 -6.33 -4.89 17.80
C GLU A 101 -6.64 -3.84 16.73
N ILE A 102 -5.61 -3.28 16.07
CA ILE A 102 -5.79 -2.38 14.93
C ILE A 102 -6.56 -3.08 13.82
N ARG A 103 -6.20 -4.32 13.47
CA ARG A 103 -6.92 -5.12 12.47
C ARG A 103 -8.39 -5.29 12.85
N LYS A 104 -8.66 -5.72 14.08
CA LYS A 104 -10.03 -5.93 14.59
C LYS A 104 -10.84 -4.64 14.57
N GLU A 105 -10.23 -3.52 14.94
CA GLU A 105 -10.87 -2.21 14.91
C GLU A 105 -11.24 -1.79 13.47
N ILE A 106 -10.36 -2.01 12.48
CA ILE A 106 -10.68 -1.75 11.06
C ILE A 106 -11.90 -2.58 10.63
N GLU A 107 -11.96 -3.86 11.00
CA GLU A 107 -13.09 -4.74 10.68
C GLU A 107 -14.39 -4.27 11.34
N GLN A 108 -14.34 -3.93 12.62
CA GLN A 108 -15.48 -3.44 13.39
C GLN A 108 -16.00 -2.12 12.85
N GLU A 109 -15.12 -1.16 12.57
CA GLU A 109 -15.47 0.15 12.06
C GLU A 109 -15.98 0.06 10.61
N THR A 110 -15.46 -0.88 9.82
CA THR A 110 -16.02 -1.21 8.51
C THR A 110 -17.42 -1.78 8.63
N PHE A 111 -17.65 -2.72 9.54
CA PHE A 111 -18.96 -3.32 9.78
C PHE A 111 -19.98 -2.30 10.28
N ARG A 112 -19.58 -1.39 11.19
CA ARG A 112 -20.45 -0.36 11.77
C ARG A 112 -21.06 0.57 10.72
N VAL A 113 -20.27 0.98 9.72
CA VAL A 113 -20.69 1.97 8.71
C VAL A 113 -21.18 1.33 7.42
N ALA A 114 -20.50 0.30 6.91
CA ALA A 114 -20.89 -0.35 5.65
C ALA A 114 -21.94 -1.46 5.85
N GLY A 115 -22.22 -1.85 7.10
CA GLY A 115 -23.21 -2.86 7.45
C GLY A 115 -22.88 -4.26 6.92
N GLN A 116 -23.90 -5.13 6.92
CA GLN A 116 -23.82 -6.52 6.45
C GLN A 116 -24.03 -6.67 4.93
N ASN A 117 -24.62 -5.67 4.27
CA ASN A 117 -25.01 -5.72 2.84
C ASN A 117 -23.81 -5.69 1.87
N LYS A 118 -22.59 -5.96 2.34
CA LYS A 118 -21.33 -6.04 1.56
C LYS A 118 -21.04 -4.84 0.63
N GLY A 119 -21.77 -3.74 0.76
CA GLY A 119 -21.55 -2.51 0.01
C GLY A 119 -20.27 -1.78 0.45
N VAL A 120 -19.90 -0.76 -0.32
CA VAL A 120 -18.79 0.14 0.01
C VAL A 120 -19.30 1.46 0.55
N SER A 121 -18.54 2.07 1.45
CA SER A 121 -18.81 3.43 1.94
C SER A 121 -17.68 4.36 1.54
N LYS A 122 -18.04 5.61 1.22
CA LYS A 122 -17.07 6.67 0.90
C LYS A 122 -16.35 7.22 2.14
N LEU A 123 -16.91 6.98 3.33
CA LEU A 123 -16.34 7.51 4.57
C LEU A 123 -15.04 6.78 4.89
N PRO A 124 -13.87 7.46 4.90
CA PRO A 124 -12.61 6.81 5.17
C PRO A 124 -12.50 6.39 6.63
N ILE A 125 -11.61 5.43 6.90
CA ILE A 125 -11.06 5.17 8.23
C ILE A 125 -9.68 5.83 8.24
N SER A 126 -9.42 6.70 9.22
CA SER A 126 -8.12 7.38 9.36
C SER A 126 -7.33 6.74 10.48
N LEU A 127 -6.16 6.20 10.14
CA LEU A 127 -5.25 5.51 11.05
C LEU A 127 -3.87 6.15 10.96
N ARG A 128 -3.31 6.54 12.10
CA ARG A 128 -1.91 6.94 12.25
C ARG A 128 -1.12 5.78 12.86
N ILE A 129 0.03 5.45 12.30
CA ILE A 129 0.98 4.47 12.84
C ILE A 129 2.29 5.20 13.12
N TYR A 130 2.73 5.13 14.37
CA TYR A 130 3.97 5.71 14.86
C TYR A 130 5.01 4.58 14.98
N SER A 131 6.15 4.74 14.33
CA SER A 131 7.23 3.74 14.39
C SER A 131 8.60 4.37 14.06
N PRO A 132 9.70 3.87 14.67
CA PRO A 132 11.06 4.25 14.27
C PRO A 132 11.49 3.62 12.93
N ASN A 133 10.75 2.63 12.43
CA ASN A 133 11.10 1.84 11.26
C ASN A 133 10.35 2.27 9.99
N VAL A 134 9.42 3.22 10.11
CA VAL A 134 8.64 3.76 8.98
C VAL A 134 9.16 5.14 8.57
N LEU A 135 8.77 5.55 7.38
CA LEU A 135 8.98 6.91 6.88
C LEU A 135 7.68 7.71 7.03
N ASP A 136 7.79 9.02 7.06
CA ASP A 136 6.64 9.93 7.06
C ASP A 136 5.91 9.86 5.71
N LEU A 137 4.84 9.06 5.63
CA LEU A 137 4.12 8.78 4.38
C LEU A 137 2.61 8.73 4.62
N THR A 138 1.83 9.24 3.66
CA THR A 138 0.37 9.05 3.65
C THR A 138 -0.01 8.08 2.54
N LEU A 139 -0.54 6.91 2.93
CA LEU A 139 -1.02 5.89 2.02
C LEU A 139 -2.55 5.82 2.08
N VAL A 140 -3.18 5.58 0.94
CA VAL A 140 -4.62 5.36 0.85
C VAL A 140 -4.87 3.97 0.27
N ASP A 141 -5.40 3.05 1.09
CA ASP A 141 -5.93 1.79 0.59
C ASP A 141 -7.37 1.99 0.13
N LEU A 142 -7.67 1.48 -1.07
CA LEU A 142 -8.99 1.59 -1.67
C LEU A 142 -9.59 0.20 -1.89
N PRO A 143 -10.93 0.08 -1.88
CA PRO A 143 -11.60 -1.15 -2.27
C PRO A 143 -11.09 -1.69 -3.61
N GLY A 144 -10.90 -3.00 -3.69
CA GLY A 144 -10.41 -3.63 -4.91
C GLY A 144 -11.43 -3.55 -6.04
N LEU A 145 -10.95 -3.28 -7.26
CA LEU A 145 -11.81 -3.25 -8.43
C LEU A 145 -12.42 -4.65 -8.67
N THR A 146 -13.75 -4.72 -8.77
CA THR A 146 -14.52 -5.92 -9.08
C THR A 146 -15.35 -5.69 -10.34
N LYS A 147 -15.61 -6.77 -11.10
CA LYS A 147 -16.43 -6.72 -12.33
C LYS A 147 -17.84 -7.27 -12.14
N ILE A 148 -18.03 -8.12 -11.14
CA ILE A 148 -19.30 -8.82 -10.90
C ILE A 148 -19.61 -8.70 -9.40
N PRO A 149 -20.83 -8.28 -9.03
CA PRO A 149 -21.26 -8.29 -7.63
C PRO A 149 -21.32 -9.73 -7.12
N VAL A 150 -20.84 -9.96 -5.90
CA VAL A 150 -20.87 -11.27 -5.24
C VAL A 150 -21.64 -11.23 -3.93
N GLY A 151 -22.48 -12.25 -3.69
CA GLY A 151 -23.35 -12.31 -2.52
C GLY A 151 -24.33 -11.13 -2.48
N ASP A 152 -24.39 -10.45 -1.35
CA ASP A 152 -25.37 -9.39 -1.06
C ASP A 152 -24.93 -8.01 -1.58
N GLN A 153 -23.88 -7.96 -2.41
CA GLN A 153 -23.38 -6.72 -2.98
C GLN A 153 -24.40 -6.07 -3.92
N PRO A 154 -24.49 -4.73 -3.92
CA PRO A 154 -25.40 -4.04 -4.81
C PRO A 154 -24.96 -4.21 -6.27
N SER A 155 -25.93 -4.22 -7.19
CA SER A 155 -25.67 -4.45 -8.63
C SER A 155 -24.75 -3.40 -9.27
N ASP A 156 -24.65 -2.21 -8.68
CA ASP A 156 -23.81 -1.09 -9.13
C ASP A 156 -22.48 -0.99 -8.36
N ILE A 157 -22.08 -2.01 -7.59
CA ILE A 157 -20.86 -2.01 -6.78
C ILE A 157 -19.60 -1.67 -7.57
N GLU A 158 -19.48 -2.18 -8.81
CA GLU A 158 -18.36 -1.87 -9.71
C GLU A 158 -18.28 -0.36 -9.95
N ARG A 159 -19.41 0.28 -10.26
CA ARG A 159 -19.48 1.71 -10.53
C ARG A 159 -19.15 2.52 -9.28
N GLN A 160 -19.66 2.10 -8.12
CA GLN A 160 -19.37 2.76 -6.84
C GLN A 160 -17.88 2.73 -6.51
N ILE A 161 -17.24 1.57 -6.61
CA ILE A 161 -15.80 1.41 -6.36
C ILE A 161 -15.00 2.22 -7.37
N ARG A 162 -15.35 2.16 -8.66
CA ARG A 162 -14.67 2.92 -9.71
C ARG A 162 -14.74 4.43 -9.47
N ASN A 163 -15.91 4.94 -9.11
CA ASN A 163 -16.10 6.36 -8.81
C ASN A 163 -15.30 6.77 -7.56
N LEU A 164 -15.31 5.94 -6.52
CA LEU A 164 -14.52 6.17 -5.31
C LEU A 164 -13.03 6.23 -5.63
N VAL A 165 -12.51 5.28 -6.42
CA VAL A 165 -11.11 5.28 -6.85
C VAL A 165 -10.78 6.55 -7.63
N LEU A 166 -11.61 6.91 -8.62
CA LEU A 166 -11.43 8.12 -9.41
C LEU A 166 -11.38 9.40 -8.56
N GLU A 167 -12.18 9.48 -7.50
CA GLU A 167 -12.21 10.61 -6.55
C GLU A 167 -10.84 10.84 -5.89
N TYR A 168 -10.12 9.77 -5.55
CA TYR A 168 -8.77 9.86 -4.97
C TYR A 168 -7.69 10.09 -6.01
N ILE A 169 -7.68 9.34 -7.12
CA ILE A 169 -6.59 9.42 -8.11
C ILE A 169 -6.69 10.65 -9.03
N SER A 170 -7.84 11.32 -9.11
CA SER A 170 -7.99 12.56 -9.88
C SER A 170 -7.28 13.75 -9.25
N LYS A 171 -6.92 13.67 -7.96
CA LYS A 171 -6.15 14.71 -7.29
C LYS A 171 -4.76 14.81 -7.93
N PRO A 172 -4.29 16.00 -8.34
CA PRO A 172 -2.98 16.15 -8.98
C PRO A 172 -1.83 15.83 -8.00
N ASN A 173 -2.04 16.10 -6.71
CA ASN A 173 -1.10 15.85 -5.62
C ASN A 173 -1.26 14.43 -5.03
N SER A 174 -1.33 13.44 -5.92
CA SER A 174 -1.34 12.03 -5.52
C SER A 174 -0.49 11.19 -6.47
N VAL A 175 0.30 10.28 -5.92
CA VAL A 175 1.01 9.26 -6.68
C VAL A 175 0.15 8.00 -6.71
N ILE A 176 -0.07 7.45 -7.90
CA ILE A 176 -0.90 6.27 -8.11
C ILE A 176 -0.01 5.03 -8.07
N LEU A 177 -0.27 4.15 -7.10
CA LEU A 177 0.36 2.84 -7.02
C LEU A 177 -0.54 1.81 -7.73
N ALA A 178 -0.26 1.57 -9.01
CA ALA A 178 -1.06 0.68 -9.85
C ALA A 178 -0.59 -0.79 -9.67
N VAL A 179 -1.24 -1.49 -8.74
CA VAL A 179 -0.93 -2.87 -8.36
C VAL A 179 -1.61 -3.86 -9.32
N SER A 180 -0.81 -4.67 -10.00
CA SER A 180 -1.26 -5.73 -10.91
C SER A 180 -0.56 -7.05 -10.58
N ALA A 181 -1.28 -8.16 -10.69
CA ALA A 181 -0.68 -9.49 -10.54
C ALA A 181 0.04 -9.89 -11.83
N ALA A 182 1.25 -10.43 -11.72
CA ALA A 182 2.09 -10.78 -12.87
C ALA A 182 1.62 -12.05 -13.61
N ASN A 183 0.81 -12.88 -12.95
CA ASN A 183 0.21 -14.09 -13.54
C ASN A 183 -1.06 -13.79 -14.37
N VAL A 184 -1.38 -12.53 -14.60
CA VAL A 184 -2.47 -12.07 -15.47
C VAL A 184 -1.88 -11.10 -16.49
N ASP A 185 -2.39 -11.15 -17.72
CA ASP A 185 -1.96 -10.20 -18.76
C ASP A 185 -2.18 -8.74 -18.32
N LEU A 186 -1.12 -7.94 -18.45
CA LEU A 186 -1.09 -6.53 -18.10
C LEU A 186 -2.15 -5.73 -18.87
N ALA A 187 -2.48 -6.14 -20.09
CA ALA A 187 -3.51 -5.49 -20.90
C ALA A 187 -4.90 -5.50 -20.21
N ASN A 188 -5.13 -6.45 -19.30
CA ASN A 188 -6.35 -6.56 -18.51
C ASN A 188 -6.29 -5.81 -17.17
N SER A 189 -5.23 -5.03 -16.92
CA SER A 189 -5.08 -4.25 -15.68
C SER A 189 -6.03 -3.06 -15.64
N GLU A 190 -7.12 -3.19 -14.89
CA GLU A 190 -8.04 -2.08 -14.62
C GLU A 190 -7.36 -0.94 -13.84
N ALA A 191 -6.35 -1.24 -13.02
CA ALA A 191 -5.59 -0.22 -12.30
C ALA A 191 -4.84 0.72 -13.25
N LEU A 192 -4.14 0.16 -14.24
CA LEU A 192 -3.42 0.96 -15.24
C LEU A 192 -4.39 1.71 -16.16
N LYS A 193 -5.53 1.09 -16.52
CA LYS A 193 -6.58 1.74 -17.31
C LYS A 193 -7.15 2.97 -16.59
N LEU A 194 -7.46 2.84 -15.29
CA LEU A 194 -7.92 3.98 -14.48
C LEU A 194 -6.83 5.04 -14.31
N ALA A 195 -5.60 4.63 -13.99
CA ALA A 195 -4.48 5.55 -13.87
C ALA A 195 -4.28 6.37 -15.14
N ARG A 196 -4.29 5.75 -16.32
CA ARG A 196 -4.13 6.44 -17.62
C ARG A 196 -5.23 7.46 -17.90
N SER A 197 -6.44 7.27 -17.36
CA SER A 197 -7.54 8.23 -17.54
C SER A 197 -7.33 9.57 -16.82
N VAL A 198 -6.52 9.59 -15.75
CA VAL A 198 -6.22 10.78 -14.93
C VAL A 198 -4.74 11.19 -14.97
N ASP A 199 -3.87 10.31 -15.49
CA ASP A 199 -2.44 10.53 -15.73
C ASP A 199 -2.05 9.94 -17.11
N PRO A 200 -2.47 10.55 -18.24
CA PRO A 200 -2.21 10.02 -19.57
C PRO A 200 -0.74 9.89 -19.92
N GLN A 201 0.14 10.66 -19.27
CA GLN A 201 1.58 10.62 -19.50
C GLN A 201 2.33 9.70 -18.54
N GLY A 202 1.65 9.12 -17.54
CA GLY A 202 2.24 8.23 -16.54
C GLY A 202 3.31 8.92 -15.70
N ARG A 203 3.17 10.22 -15.41
CA ARG A 203 4.15 11.03 -14.66
C ARG A 203 4.14 10.73 -13.17
N ARG A 204 2.98 10.40 -12.62
CA ARG A 204 2.74 10.18 -11.18
C ARG A 204 2.17 8.79 -10.91
N THR A 205 2.43 7.84 -11.80
CA THR A 205 1.95 6.46 -11.69
C THR A 205 3.15 5.52 -11.59
N ILE A 206 3.20 4.71 -10.54
CA ILE A 206 4.15 3.60 -10.37
C ILE A 206 3.41 2.30 -10.65
N GLY A 207 3.95 1.47 -11.53
CA GLY A 207 3.44 0.12 -11.75
C GLY A 207 4.03 -0.84 -10.72
N ILE A 208 3.18 -1.56 -9.98
CA ILE A 208 3.64 -2.58 -9.02
C ILE A 208 3.18 -3.94 -9.54
N LEU A 209 4.13 -4.83 -9.82
CA LEU A 209 3.84 -6.22 -10.20
C LEU A 209 3.98 -7.13 -8.99
N THR A 210 2.90 -7.77 -8.58
CA THR A 210 2.88 -8.78 -7.51
C THR A 210 2.83 -10.19 -8.09
N LYS A 211 2.98 -11.23 -7.26
CA LYS A 211 2.78 -12.63 -7.65
C LYS A 211 3.68 -13.10 -8.80
N LEU A 212 4.90 -12.58 -8.89
CA LEU A 212 5.89 -13.00 -9.89
C LEU A 212 6.30 -14.48 -9.73
N ASP A 213 6.23 -14.97 -8.50
CA ASP A 213 6.43 -16.37 -8.09
C ASP A 213 5.35 -17.32 -8.60
N LEU A 214 4.17 -16.81 -8.97
CA LEU A 214 3.03 -17.59 -9.46
C LEU A 214 2.85 -17.52 -10.98
N MET A 215 3.85 -17.03 -11.71
CA MET A 215 3.83 -17.02 -13.17
C MET A 215 4.04 -18.43 -13.73
N ASP A 216 3.45 -18.70 -14.90
CA ASP A 216 3.61 -19.99 -15.58
C ASP A 216 5.08 -20.26 -15.94
N ALA A 217 5.53 -21.47 -15.69
CA ALA A 217 6.89 -21.88 -16.00
C ALA A 217 7.22 -21.65 -17.48
N GLY A 218 8.35 -20.99 -17.76
CA GLY A 218 8.76 -20.60 -19.11
C GLY A 218 8.31 -19.19 -19.52
N THR A 219 7.45 -18.53 -18.74
CA THR A 219 7.10 -17.12 -18.92
C THR A 219 7.87 -16.21 -17.94
N ASN A 220 7.94 -14.92 -18.24
CA ASN A 220 8.47 -13.91 -17.32
C ASN A 220 7.90 -12.52 -17.63
N ALA A 221 8.02 -11.60 -16.68
CA ALA A 221 7.55 -10.22 -16.79
C ALA A 221 8.68 -9.23 -17.08
N LEU A 222 9.82 -9.66 -17.64
CA LEU A 222 11.00 -8.82 -17.83
C LEU A 222 10.70 -7.60 -18.71
N ASP A 223 9.96 -7.79 -19.81
CA ASP A 223 9.61 -6.70 -20.71
C ASP A 223 8.63 -5.70 -20.08
N ILE A 224 7.81 -6.14 -19.10
CA ILE A 224 6.96 -5.25 -18.32
C ILE A 224 7.80 -4.46 -17.32
N LEU A 225 8.63 -5.14 -16.53
CA LEU A 225 9.50 -4.54 -15.52
C LEU A 225 10.52 -3.55 -16.10
N THR A 226 10.94 -3.77 -17.35
CA THR A 226 11.84 -2.86 -18.07
C THR A 226 11.11 -1.76 -18.86
N GLY A 227 9.78 -1.73 -18.81
CA GLY A 227 8.95 -0.71 -19.45
C GLY A 227 8.86 -0.81 -20.98
N ARG A 228 9.17 -1.98 -21.55
CA ARG A 228 9.07 -2.24 -23.00
C ARG A 228 7.63 -2.48 -23.46
N VAL A 229 6.81 -3.10 -22.61
CA VAL A 229 5.39 -3.38 -22.91
C VAL A 229 4.52 -2.15 -22.65
N TYR A 230 4.70 -1.50 -21.50
CA TYR A 230 3.91 -0.35 -21.09
C TYR A 230 4.84 0.67 -20.42
N GLN A 231 4.87 1.90 -20.92
CA GLN A 231 5.75 2.94 -20.38
C GLN A 231 5.05 3.77 -19.29
N LEU A 232 5.71 3.83 -18.13
CA LEU A 232 5.45 4.72 -17.01
C LEU A 232 6.73 5.51 -16.71
N LYS A 233 6.62 6.80 -16.37
CA LYS A 233 7.80 7.64 -16.08
C LYS A 233 8.50 7.22 -14.78
N LEU A 234 7.73 6.73 -13.81
CA LEU A 234 8.24 6.19 -12.55
C LEU A 234 8.55 4.67 -12.64
N GLY A 235 8.34 4.05 -13.80
CA GLY A 235 8.67 2.66 -14.08
C GLY A 235 7.75 1.63 -13.43
N PHE A 236 8.22 0.38 -13.47
CA PHE A 236 7.59 -0.78 -12.85
C PHE A 236 8.51 -1.37 -11.80
N ILE A 237 7.94 -1.83 -10.69
CA ILE A 237 8.64 -2.49 -9.60
C ILE A 237 7.94 -3.82 -9.31
N GLY A 238 8.68 -4.91 -9.42
CA GLY A 238 8.25 -6.24 -9.03
C GLY A 238 8.40 -6.46 -7.54
N VAL A 239 7.42 -7.09 -6.92
CA VAL A 239 7.45 -7.50 -5.51
C VAL A 239 6.93 -8.94 -5.35
N VAL A 240 7.53 -9.67 -4.42
CA VAL A 240 7.11 -11.02 -4.02
C VAL A 240 6.69 -10.96 -2.57
N ASN A 241 5.39 -11.14 -2.34
CA ASN A 241 4.79 -11.10 -1.00
C ASN A 241 4.60 -12.52 -0.45
N ARG A 242 4.31 -12.62 0.85
CA ARG A 242 3.88 -13.89 1.47
C ARG A 242 2.65 -14.45 0.77
N SER A 243 2.70 -15.74 0.47
CA SER A 243 1.55 -16.52 0.00
C SER A 243 0.52 -16.75 1.11
N GLN A 244 -0.65 -17.28 0.76
CA GLN A 244 -1.64 -17.67 1.77
C GLN A 244 -1.09 -18.73 2.72
N GLN A 245 -0.28 -19.66 2.20
CA GLN A 245 0.36 -20.69 3.02
C GLN A 245 1.35 -20.07 4.00
N ASP A 246 2.19 -19.14 3.53
CA ASP A 246 3.16 -18.44 4.38
C ASP A 246 2.49 -17.69 5.54
N ILE A 247 1.29 -17.12 5.30
CA ILE A 247 0.50 -16.44 6.32
C ILE A 247 -0.03 -17.45 7.35
N ILE A 248 -0.54 -18.60 6.90
CA ILE A 248 -1.03 -19.67 7.78
C ILE A 248 0.10 -20.24 8.64
N THR A 249 1.30 -20.36 8.07
CA THR A 249 2.50 -20.81 8.80
C THR A 249 3.21 -19.68 9.56
N GLU A 250 2.59 -18.50 9.66
CA GLU A 250 3.13 -17.33 10.37
C GLU A 250 4.57 -16.96 9.97
N LYS A 251 4.91 -17.10 8.69
CA LYS A 251 6.21 -16.69 8.16
C LYS A 251 6.44 -15.22 8.48
N SER A 252 7.57 -14.93 9.11
CA SER A 252 7.91 -13.57 9.52
C SER A 252 8.09 -12.67 8.30
N LEU A 253 7.85 -11.37 8.49
CA LEU A 253 8.08 -10.38 7.43
C LEU A 253 9.55 -10.29 7.03
N THR A 254 10.48 -10.47 7.98
CA THR A 254 11.92 -10.51 7.71
C THR A 254 12.27 -11.68 6.79
N ASP A 255 11.79 -12.88 7.11
CA ASP A 255 12.05 -14.07 6.28
C ASP A 255 11.43 -13.92 4.89
N ALA A 256 10.28 -13.25 4.78
CA ALA A 256 9.65 -12.94 3.50
C ALA A 256 10.50 -11.99 2.65
N LEU A 257 11.08 -10.94 3.25
CA LEU A 257 11.97 -9.99 2.57
C LEU A 257 13.28 -10.65 2.11
N ASP A 258 13.81 -11.57 2.91
CA ASP A 258 15.02 -12.32 2.56
C ASP A 258 14.73 -13.32 1.43
N SER A 259 13.58 -14.01 1.49
CA SER A 259 13.10 -14.88 0.41
C SER A 259 12.87 -14.11 -0.89
N GLU A 260 12.30 -12.90 -0.82
CA GLU A 260 12.10 -12.02 -1.98
C GLU A 260 13.46 -11.61 -2.58
N THR A 261 14.41 -11.25 -1.74
CA THR A 261 15.77 -10.87 -2.17
C THR A 261 16.45 -12.04 -2.88
N GLU A 262 16.32 -13.24 -2.34
CA GLU A 262 16.85 -14.47 -2.93
C GLU A 262 16.16 -14.79 -4.27
N TYR A 263 14.83 -14.68 -4.34
CA TYR A 263 14.06 -14.87 -5.56
C TYR A 263 14.60 -14.01 -6.70
N PHE A 264 14.72 -12.69 -6.51
CA PHE A 264 15.19 -11.81 -7.57
C PHE A 264 16.66 -12.03 -7.94
N ARG A 265 17.52 -12.42 -6.99
CA ARG A 265 18.94 -12.71 -7.25
C ARG A 265 19.13 -13.99 -8.05
N ASN A 266 18.36 -15.03 -7.74
CA ASN A 266 18.54 -16.37 -8.32
C ASN A 266 17.70 -16.58 -9.59
N HIS A 267 16.63 -15.79 -9.81
CA HIS A 267 15.77 -15.96 -10.98
C HIS A 267 16.50 -15.62 -12.29
N PRO A 268 16.60 -16.55 -13.26
CA PRO A 268 17.40 -16.37 -14.49
C PRO A 268 17.04 -15.11 -15.28
N ALA A 269 15.74 -14.77 -15.36
CA ALA A 269 15.27 -13.60 -16.08
C ALA A 269 15.42 -12.28 -15.32
N TYR A 270 15.43 -12.30 -13.97
CA TYR A 270 15.35 -11.07 -13.16
C TYR A 270 16.64 -10.68 -12.47
N ARG A 271 17.63 -11.58 -12.38
CA ARG A 271 18.92 -11.32 -11.72
C ARG A 271 19.60 -10.02 -12.14
N ASN A 272 19.51 -9.66 -13.42
CA ASN A 272 20.12 -8.45 -13.97
C ASN A 272 19.41 -7.16 -13.54
N ILE A 273 18.12 -7.26 -13.18
CA ILE A 273 17.29 -6.14 -12.72
C ILE A 273 16.93 -6.25 -11.23
N ALA A 274 17.53 -7.18 -10.48
CA ALA A 274 17.21 -7.42 -9.08
C ALA A 274 17.36 -6.17 -8.20
N HIS A 275 18.31 -5.29 -8.52
CA HIS A 275 18.55 -4.02 -7.82
C HIS A 275 17.43 -2.96 -8.02
N LYS A 276 16.53 -3.15 -9.00
CA LYS A 276 15.36 -2.29 -9.27
C LYS A 276 14.03 -2.95 -8.90
N ASN A 277 14.08 -4.07 -8.17
CA ASN A 277 12.90 -4.81 -7.75
C ASN A 277 12.99 -5.14 -6.26
N GLY A 278 11.89 -5.65 -5.72
CA GLY A 278 11.74 -5.99 -4.32
C GLY A 278 11.25 -4.82 -3.47
N THR A 279 10.73 -5.17 -2.30
CA THR A 279 10.08 -4.23 -1.39
C THR A 279 11.05 -3.15 -0.87
N LYS A 280 12.32 -3.50 -0.65
CA LYS A 280 13.34 -2.52 -0.24
C LYS A 280 13.52 -1.41 -1.29
N TYR A 281 13.49 -1.76 -2.58
CA TYR A 281 13.57 -0.80 -3.67
C TYR A 281 12.26 0.00 -3.81
N LEU A 282 11.10 -0.65 -3.62
CA LEU A 282 9.81 0.02 -3.58
C LEU A 282 9.78 1.10 -2.50
N ALA A 283 10.08 0.76 -1.25
CA ALA A 283 10.08 1.71 -0.12
C ALA A 283 11.00 2.91 -0.38
N LYS A 284 12.21 2.66 -0.92
CA LYS A 284 13.14 3.72 -1.31
C LYS A 284 12.58 4.62 -2.42
N THR A 285 11.90 4.03 -3.40
CA THR A 285 11.30 4.77 -4.52
C THR A 285 10.14 5.63 -4.02
N LEU A 286 9.28 5.08 -3.15
CA LEU A 286 8.18 5.82 -2.53
C LEU A 286 8.68 7.04 -1.76
N ASN A 287 9.81 6.92 -1.04
CA ASN A 287 10.45 8.04 -0.35
C ASN A 287 11.03 9.14 -1.27
N THR A 288 11.20 8.85 -2.56
CA THR A 288 11.74 9.83 -3.52
C THR A 288 10.62 10.56 -4.25
N VAL A 289 9.42 9.98 -4.30
CA VAL A 289 8.27 10.50 -5.05
C VAL A 289 7.19 11.12 -4.15
N ALA A 290 7.18 10.76 -2.87
CA ALA A 290 6.41 11.42 -1.82
C ALA A 290 7.31 12.43 -1.09
#